data_AF-A0A929JZC5-F1
#
_entry.id   AF-A0A929JZC5-F1
#
_cell.length_a   1.000
_cell.length_b   1.000
_cell.length_c   1.000
_cell.angle_alpha   90.00
_cell.angle_beta   90.00
_cell.angle_gamma   90.00
#
_symmetry.space_group_name_H-M   'P 1'
#
loop_
_entity.id
_entity.type
_entity.pdbx_description
1 polymer ?
#
loop_
_entity_poly.entity_id
_entity_poly.type
_entity_poly.pdbx_seq_one_letter_code
_entity_poly.pdbx_strand_id
1 'polypeptide(L)'
;MTDLNEYECEMLDTLLEAFGIPDSLTRRQILALFDQDEASAFAMVQALLREELVVVSGSYGEFELPERLILKPKGEKFLKEGGFMRRYQMEQQRQNEVGGTLAKLQQQNMRLQNEKLANQTQIINQNKALNVLKLRMYISWALILVALIIGYFIGHAGK
;
A
#
# COMPACT_ATOMS: atom_id res chain seq x y z
N MET A 1 -14.01 5.32 -8.00
CA MET A 1 -13.33 4.05 -8.26
C MET A 1 -14.37 2.99 -8.01
N THR A 2 -15.03 2.58 -9.09
CA THR A 2 -16.06 1.55 -9.08
C THR A 2 -15.40 0.21 -8.84
N ASP A 3 -15.98 -0.61 -7.96
CA ASP A 3 -15.64 -2.03 -7.76
C ASP A 3 -16.02 -2.83 -9.02
N LEU A 4 -15.44 -2.49 -10.18
CA LEU A 4 -15.65 -3.22 -11.41
C LEU A 4 -14.78 -4.48 -11.37
N ASN A 5 -15.39 -5.62 -11.64
CA ASN A 5 -14.66 -6.87 -11.80
C ASN A 5 -14.03 -6.94 -13.21
N GLU A 6 -13.16 -7.94 -13.42
CA GLU A 6 -12.47 -8.16 -14.69
C GLU A 6 -13.42 -8.26 -15.89
N TYR A 7 -14.53 -9.00 -15.71
CA TYR A 7 -15.55 -9.20 -16.72
C TYR A 7 -16.30 -7.90 -17.05
N GLU A 8 -16.62 -7.07 -16.04
CA GLU A 8 -17.27 -5.78 -16.25
C GLU A 8 -16.33 -4.80 -16.97
N CYS A 9 -15.03 -4.84 -16.69
CA CYS A 9 -14.04 -4.07 -17.44
C CYS A 9 -13.95 -4.52 -18.90
N GLU A 10 -13.93 -5.83 -19.17
CA GLU A 10 -13.94 -6.38 -20.54
C GLU A 10 -15.22 -6.01 -21.29
N MET A 11 -16.39 -6.09 -20.63
CA MET A 11 -17.66 -5.68 -21.19
C MET A 11 -17.69 -4.18 -21.53
N LEU A 12 -17.16 -3.32 -20.65
CA LEU A 12 -17.08 -1.88 -20.88
C LEU A 12 -16.16 -1.54 -22.06
N ASP A 13 -15.03 -2.23 -22.17
CA ASP A 13 -14.12 -2.06 -23.30
C ASP A 13 -14.76 -2.54 -24.60
N THR A 14 -15.44 -3.69 -24.58
CA THR A 14 -16.21 -4.21 -25.73
C THR A 14 -17.30 -3.21 -26.16
N LEU A 15 -18.01 -2.61 -25.20
CA LEU A 15 -19.03 -1.60 -25.47
C LEU A 15 -18.41 -0.32 -26.06
N LEU A 16 -17.25 0.12 -25.57
CA LEU A 16 -16.51 1.26 -26.13
C LEU A 16 -15.99 0.99 -27.54
N GLU A 17 -15.49 -0.22 -27.80
CA GLU A 17 -15.06 -0.66 -29.12
C GLU A 17 -16.21 -0.74 -30.11
N ALA A 18 -17.41 -1.12 -29.64
CA ALA A 18 -18.60 -1.20 -30.48
C ALA A 18 -19.04 0.15 -31.08
N PHE A 19 -18.62 1.29 -30.49
CA PHE A 19 -18.81 2.59 -31.15
C PHE A 19 -18.05 2.64 -32.49
N GLY A 20 -16.80 2.19 -32.58
CA GLY A 20 -16.11 2.03 -33.86
C GLY A 20 -16.17 3.27 -34.78
N ILE A 21 -16.59 3.08 -36.04
CA ILE A 21 -16.64 4.13 -37.08
C ILE A 21 -17.90 5.03 -37.00
N PRO A 22 -19.08 4.56 -36.55
CA PRO A 22 -20.09 5.49 -36.09
C PRO A 22 -19.79 5.90 -34.64
N ASP A 23 -19.40 7.14 -34.38
CA ASP A 23 -19.25 7.71 -33.02
C ASP A 23 -20.54 7.70 -32.18
N SER A 24 -21.56 6.93 -32.55
CA SER A 24 -22.80 6.77 -31.83
C SER A 24 -23.36 5.36 -31.91
N LEU A 25 -23.92 4.90 -30.79
CA LEU A 25 -24.67 3.66 -30.68
C LEU A 25 -26.14 3.97 -30.35
N THR A 26 -27.05 3.25 -30.99
CA THR A 26 -28.49 3.30 -30.69
C THR A 26 -28.87 2.25 -29.64
N ARG A 27 -29.98 2.45 -28.93
CA ARG A 27 -30.50 1.47 -27.95
C ARG A 27 -30.53 0.03 -28.47
N ARG A 28 -30.97 -0.18 -29.71
CA ARG A 28 -31.04 -1.52 -30.33
C ARG A 28 -29.66 -2.16 -30.51
N GLN A 29 -28.64 -1.36 -30.85
CA GLN A 29 -27.28 -1.85 -30.99
C GLN A 29 -26.68 -2.16 -29.63
N ILE A 30 -26.93 -1.32 -28.62
CA ILE A 30 -26.50 -1.58 -27.24
C ILE A 30 -27.13 -2.89 -26.75
N LEU A 31 -28.45 -3.04 -26.83
CA LEU A 31 -29.13 -4.27 -26.41
C LEU A 31 -28.65 -5.52 -27.16
N ALA A 32 -28.26 -5.40 -28.42
CA ALA A 32 -27.70 -6.52 -29.18
C ALA A 32 -26.33 -6.98 -28.65
N LEU A 33 -25.54 -6.10 -28.03
CA LEU A 33 -24.26 -6.45 -27.41
C LEU A 33 -24.43 -7.17 -26.06
N PHE A 34 -25.59 -7.01 -25.42
CA PHE A 34 -25.91 -7.58 -24.12
C PHE A 34 -27.00 -8.68 -24.23
N ASP A 35 -27.18 -9.30 -25.40
CA ASP A 35 -28.16 -10.38 -25.61
C ASP A 35 -29.59 -10.04 -25.13
N GLN A 36 -30.01 -8.78 -25.33
CA GLN A 36 -31.27 -8.21 -24.85
C GLN A 36 -31.42 -8.05 -23.33
N ASP A 37 -30.34 -8.21 -22.56
CA ASP A 37 -30.32 -7.87 -21.13
C ASP A 37 -30.22 -6.35 -20.93
N GLU A 38 -31.38 -5.73 -20.73
CA GLU A 38 -31.50 -4.28 -20.51
C GLU A 38 -30.87 -3.84 -19.18
N ALA A 39 -30.91 -4.66 -18.14
CA ALA A 39 -30.36 -4.30 -16.83
C ALA A 39 -28.84 -4.22 -16.86
N SER A 40 -28.19 -5.23 -17.46
CA SER A 40 -26.74 -5.26 -17.63
C SER A 40 -26.26 -4.15 -18.56
N ALA A 41 -26.94 -3.95 -19.69
CA ALA A 41 -26.66 -2.86 -20.61
C ALA A 41 -26.76 -1.48 -19.92
N PHE A 42 -27.81 -1.28 -19.13
CA PHE A 42 -28.02 -0.03 -18.41
C PHE A 42 -26.92 0.24 -17.39
N ALA A 43 -26.52 -0.77 -16.60
CA ALA A 43 -25.42 -0.64 -15.64
C ALA A 43 -24.12 -0.20 -16.31
N MET A 44 -23.77 -0.81 -17.45
CA MET A 44 -22.56 -0.46 -18.20
C MET A 44 -22.63 0.94 -18.82
N VAL A 45 -23.78 1.32 -19.39
CA VAL A 45 -23.99 2.67 -19.94
C VAL A 45 -23.88 3.73 -18.85
N GLN A 46 -24.44 3.47 -17.66
CA GLN A 46 -24.32 4.39 -16.53
C GLN A 46 -22.87 4.53 -16.05
N ALA A 47 -22.09 3.45 -16.08
CA ALA A 47 -20.65 3.52 -15.78
C ALA A 47 -19.91 4.39 -16.80
N LEU A 48 -20.18 4.24 -18.10
CA LEU A 48 -19.58 5.08 -19.14
C LEU A 48 -19.99 6.56 -19.05
N LEU A 49 -21.25 6.83 -18.68
CA LEU A 49 -21.75 8.20 -18.45
C LEU A 49 -21.09 8.85 -17.23
N ARG A 50 -20.93 8.10 -16.13
CA ARG A 50 -20.26 8.56 -14.91
C ARG A 50 -18.80 8.93 -15.14
N GLU A 51 -18.10 8.15 -15.95
CA GLU A 51 -16.70 8.41 -16.35
C GLU A 51 -16.59 9.47 -17.47
N GLU A 52 -17.73 9.98 -17.93
CA GLU A 52 -17.88 10.96 -19.02
C GLU A 52 -17.26 10.52 -20.35
N LEU A 53 -17.20 9.21 -20.60
CA LEU A 53 -16.64 8.66 -21.84
C LEU A 53 -17.64 8.74 -22.99
N VAL A 54 -18.94 8.74 -22.66
CA VAL A 54 -20.05 8.88 -23.60
C VAL A 54 -20.98 10.02 -23.16
N VAL A 55 -21.82 10.48 -24.09
CA VAL A 55 -22.90 11.43 -23.82
C VAL A 55 -24.21 10.92 -24.43
N VAL A 56 -25.31 11.19 -23.75
CA VAL A 56 -26.65 10.90 -24.29
C VAL A 56 -27.02 11.95 -25.32
N SER A 57 -27.55 11.50 -26.46
CA SER A 57 -28.14 12.36 -27.49
C SER A 57 -29.55 11.87 -27.80
N GLY A 58 -30.55 12.71 -27.60
CA GLY A 58 -31.97 12.34 -27.75
C GLY A 58 -32.74 12.44 -26.45
N SER A 59 -34.05 12.20 -26.52
CA SER A 59 -34.92 12.24 -25.35
C SER A 59 -34.75 10.94 -24.57
N TYR A 60 -34.78 11.01 -23.23
CA TYR A 60 -35.15 9.84 -22.46
C TYR A 60 -36.65 9.62 -22.74
N GLY A 61 -36.97 8.60 -23.53
CA GLY A 61 -38.36 8.17 -23.73
C GLY A 61 -38.90 7.46 -22.49
N GLU A 62 -39.77 6.47 -22.68
CA GLU A 62 -40.30 5.60 -21.61
C GLU A 62 -39.33 4.48 -21.16
N PHE A 63 -38.08 4.49 -21.65
CA PHE A 63 -37.12 3.40 -21.47
C PHE A 63 -35.95 3.80 -20.57
N GLU A 64 -35.39 2.84 -19.83
CA GLU A 64 -34.25 3.06 -18.94
C GLU A 64 -32.95 3.33 -19.74
N LEU A 65 -32.78 2.68 -20.89
CA LEU A 65 -31.65 2.94 -21.79
C LEU A 65 -31.88 4.19 -22.66
N PRO A 66 -30.86 5.07 -22.81
CA PRO A 66 -30.94 6.22 -23.69
C PRO A 66 -31.13 5.80 -25.16
N GLU A 67 -31.88 6.61 -25.93
CA GLU A 67 -32.14 6.33 -27.35
C GLU A 67 -30.86 6.22 -28.18
N ARG A 68 -29.91 7.11 -27.90
CA ARG A 68 -28.61 7.14 -28.56
C ARG A 68 -27.52 7.64 -27.63
N LEU A 69 -26.39 6.97 -27.68
CA LEU A 69 -25.14 7.37 -27.04
C LEU A 69 -24.19 7.89 -28.11
N ILE A 70 -23.40 8.90 -27.77
CA ILE A 70 -22.32 9.43 -28.59
C ILE A 70 -21.01 9.27 -27.82
N LEU A 71 -19.99 8.72 -28.48
CA LEU A 71 -18.64 8.61 -27.93
C LEU A 71 -18.00 10.00 -27.85
N LYS A 72 -17.46 10.36 -26.69
CA LYS A 72 -16.67 11.59 -26.57
C LYS A 72 -15.23 11.34 -27.02
N PRO A 73 -14.49 12.38 -27.45
CA PRO A 73 -13.05 12.28 -27.70
C PRO A 73 -12.23 11.76 -26.50
N LYS A 74 -12.75 11.97 -25.28
CA LYS A 74 -12.19 11.40 -24.04
C LYS A 74 -12.27 9.87 -24.02
N GLY A 75 -13.39 9.30 -24.48
CA GLY A 75 -13.59 7.85 -24.60
C GLY A 75 -12.66 7.22 -25.62
N GLU A 76 -12.49 7.86 -26.79
CA GLU A 76 -11.57 7.37 -27.83
C GLU A 76 -10.10 7.37 -27.35
N LYS A 77 -9.67 8.45 -26.68
CA LYS A 77 -8.33 8.51 -26.06
C LYS A 77 -8.16 7.44 -24.99
N PHE A 78 -9.18 7.26 -24.15
CA PHE A 78 -9.17 6.28 -23.09
C PHE A 78 -9.02 4.84 -23.61
N LEU A 79 -9.72 4.49 -24.70
CA LEU A 79 -9.57 3.20 -25.36
C LEU A 79 -8.15 3.03 -25.94
N LYS A 80 -7.58 4.08 -26.58
CA LYS A 80 -6.19 4.06 -27.08
C LYS A 80 -5.14 3.91 -25.97
N GLU A 81 -5.45 4.35 -24.75
CA GLU A 81 -4.62 4.17 -23.57
C GLU A 81 -4.71 2.76 -22.97
N GLY A 82 -5.55 1.88 -23.54
CA GLY A 82 -5.73 0.49 -23.14
C GLY A 82 -6.98 0.21 -22.30
N GLY A 83 -7.92 1.16 -22.23
CA GLY A 83 -9.26 0.93 -21.70
C GLY A 83 -9.34 0.65 -20.20
N PHE A 84 -10.47 0.09 -19.79
CA PHE A 84 -10.76 -0.31 -18.42
C PHE A 84 -9.90 -1.48 -17.98
N MET A 85 -9.62 -2.45 -18.86
CA MET A 85 -8.80 -3.61 -18.52
C MET A 85 -7.36 -3.24 -18.18
N ARG A 86 -6.75 -2.29 -18.89
CA ARG A 86 -5.39 -1.86 -18.56
C ARG A 86 -5.33 -1.11 -17.23
N ARG A 87 -6.35 -0.31 -16.89
CA ARG A 87 -6.45 0.33 -15.57
C ARG A 87 -6.60 -0.71 -14.46
N TYR A 88 -7.47 -1.70 -14.66
CA TYR A 88 -7.68 -2.80 -13.72
C TYR A 88 -6.38 -3.58 -13.46
N GLN A 89 -5.62 -3.91 -14.51
CA GLN A 89 -4.32 -4.57 -14.40
C GLN A 89 -3.29 -3.72 -13.64
N MET A 90 -3.23 -2.41 -13.89
CA MET A 90 -2.33 -1.51 -13.16
C MET A 90 -2.67 -1.43 -11.67
N GLU A 91 -3.96 -1.44 -11.32
CA GLU A 91 -4.40 -1.45 -9.92
C GLU A 91 -4.06 -2.76 -9.22
N GLN A 92 -4.28 -3.91 -9.88
CA GLN A 92 -3.84 -5.20 -9.34
C GLN A 92 -2.31 -5.26 -9.15
N GLN A 93 -1.54 -4.76 -10.13
CA GLN A 93 -0.08 -4.70 -10.01
C GLN A 93 0.37 -3.84 -8.84
N ARG A 94 -0.23 -2.65 -8.65
CA ARG A 94 0.07 -1.81 -7.47
C ARG A 94 -0.25 -2.52 -6.16
N GLN A 95 -1.37 -3.22 -6.05
CA GLN A 95 -1.72 -3.94 -4.84
C GLN A 95 -0.69 -5.03 -4.49
N ASN A 96 -0.20 -5.74 -5.51
CA ASN A 96 0.85 -6.76 -5.33
C ASN A 96 2.20 -6.16 -4.92
N GLU A 97 2.58 -5.00 -5.47
CA GLU A 97 3.81 -4.29 -5.09
C GLU A 97 3.75 -3.77 -3.65
N VAL A 98 2.60 -3.23 -3.22
CA VAL A 98 2.42 -2.71 -1.86
C VAL A 98 2.42 -3.84 -0.83
N GLY A 99 1.77 -4.97 -1.12
CA GLY A 99 1.77 -6.15 -0.24
C GLY A 99 3.17 -6.74 -0.04
N GLY A 100 3.94 -6.86 -1.12
CA GLY A 100 5.33 -7.34 -1.06
C GLY A 100 6.28 -6.37 -0.34
N THR A 101 6.04 -5.07 -0.45
CA THR A 101 6.85 -4.03 0.22
C THR A 101 6.55 -3.97 1.71
N LEU A 102 5.28 -4.06 2.11
CA LEU A 102 4.89 -4.08 3.52
C LEU A 102 5.46 -5.31 4.25
N ALA A 103 5.40 -6.49 3.63
CA ALA A 103 5.96 -7.71 4.19
C ALA A 103 7.49 -7.60 4.39
N LYS A 104 8.20 -7.03 3.40
CA LYS A 104 9.65 -6.77 3.50
C LYS A 104 9.97 -5.77 4.63
N LEU A 105 9.21 -4.68 4.75
CA LEU A 105 9.38 -3.70 5.82
C LEU A 105 9.11 -4.30 7.20
N GLN A 106 8.08 -5.15 7.33
CA GLN A 106 7.78 -5.85 8.57
C GLN A 106 8.91 -6.82 8.94
N GLN A 107 9.45 -7.57 7.98
CA GLN A 107 10.59 -8.46 8.18
C GLN A 107 11.85 -7.68 8.61
N GLN A 108 12.12 -6.53 7.98
CA GLN A 108 13.24 -5.66 8.35
C GLN A 108 13.08 -5.08 9.76
N ASN A 109 11.89 -4.62 10.14
CA ASN A 109 11.62 -4.12 11.49
C ASN A 109 11.84 -5.20 12.56
N MET A 110 11.35 -6.43 12.34
CA MET A 110 11.60 -7.54 13.27
C MET A 110 13.10 -7.83 13.42
N ARG A 111 13.85 -7.82 12.30
CA ARG A 111 15.30 -8.02 12.33
C ARG A 111 16.01 -6.92 13.14
N LEU A 112 15.68 -5.64 12.88
CA LEU A 112 16.25 -4.51 13.61
C LEU A 112 15.90 -4.56 15.10
N GLN A 113 14.67 -4.98 15.44
CA GLN A 113 14.26 -5.14 16.83
C GLN A 113 15.09 -6.22 17.53
N ASN A 114 15.32 -7.37 16.88
CA ASN A 114 16.17 -8.43 17.42
C ASN A 114 17.63 -7.99 17.59
N GLU A 115 18.19 -7.28 16.60
CA GLU A 115 19.55 -6.73 16.69
C GLU A 115 19.66 -5.71 17.84
N LYS A 116 18.63 -4.88 18.03
CA LYS A 116 18.56 -3.94 19.17
C LYS A 116 18.52 -4.67 20.51
N LEU A 117 17.70 -5.72 20.65
CA LEU A 117 17.63 -6.53 21.88
C LEU A 117 18.98 -7.22 22.17
N ALA A 118 19.62 -7.77 21.15
CA ALA A 118 20.93 -8.41 21.27
C ALA A 118 21.99 -7.40 21.75
N ASN A 119 22.04 -6.21 21.14
CA ASN A 119 22.96 -5.14 21.52
C ASN A 119 22.69 -4.63 22.93
N GLN A 120 21.43 -4.44 23.33
CA GLN A 120 21.08 -4.06 24.71
C GLN A 120 21.55 -5.11 25.72
N THR A 121 21.40 -6.40 25.40
CA THR A 121 21.87 -7.49 26.25
C THR A 121 23.39 -7.47 26.39
N GLN A 122 24.13 -7.22 25.30
CA GLN A 122 25.57 -7.06 25.33
C GLN A 122 26.00 -5.86 26.21
N ILE A 123 25.34 -4.71 26.07
CA ILE A 123 25.62 -3.52 26.88
C ILE A 123 25.40 -3.81 28.37
N ILE A 124 24.31 -4.50 28.72
CA ILE A 124 24.03 -4.88 30.11
C ILE A 124 25.13 -5.80 30.65
N ASN A 125 25.56 -6.79 29.87
CA ASN A 125 26.61 -7.72 30.27
C ASN A 125 27.97 -7.03 30.44
N GLN A 126 28.33 -6.13 29.52
CA GLN A 126 29.54 -5.31 29.61
C GLN A 126 29.51 -4.39 30.84
N ASN A 127 28.38 -3.72 31.10
CA ASN A 127 28.22 -2.87 32.28
C ASN A 127 28.33 -3.65 33.58
N LYS A 128 27.78 -4.88 33.65
CA LYS A 128 27.96 -5.76 34.81
C LYS A 128 29.42 -6.11 35.02
N ALA A 129 30.15 -6.47 33.97
CA ALA A 129 31.58 -6.77 34.06
C ALA A 129 32.38 -5.55 34.55
N LEU A 130 32.08 -4.35 34.00
CA LEU A 130 32.71 -3.10 34.44
C LEU A 130 32.41 -2.77 35.89
N ASN A 131 31.18 -3.00 36.36
CA ASN A 131 30.82 -2.75 37.76
C ASN A 131 31.55 -3.70 38.73
N VAL A 132 31.71 -4.97 38.36
CA VAL A 132 32.49 -5.93 39.16
C VAL A 132 33.97 -5.50 39.23
N LEU A 133 34.55 -5.06 38.12
CA LEU A 133 35.93 -4.57 38.09
C LEU A 133 36.10 -3.29 38.92
N LYS A 134 35.19 -2.32 38.78
CA LYS A 134 35.19 -1.08 39.58
C LYS A 134 35.07 -1.38 41.07
N LEU A 135 34.18 -2.31 41.46
CA LEU A 135 34.00 -2.70 42.85
C LEU A 135 35.28 -3.30 43.43
N ARG A 136 35.93 -4.22 42.72
CA ARG A 136 37.22 -4.80 43.13
C ARG A 136 38.28 -3.73 43.30
N MET A 137 38.39 -2.81 42.33
CA MET A 137 39.36 -1.72 42.39
C MET A 137 39.10 -0.80 43.59
N TYR A 138 37.83 -0.46 43.85
CA TYR A 138 37.45 0.38 45.00
C TYR A 138 37.80 -0.28 46.34
N ILE A 139 37.51 -1.57 46.49
CA ILE A 139 37.89 -2.35 47.68
C ILE A 139 39.41 -2.34 47.86
N SER A 140 40.18 -2.56 46.79
CA SER A 140 41.65 -2.52 46.86
C SER A 140 42.17 -1.14 47.29
N TRP A 141 41.63 -0.06 46.73
CA TRP A 141 42.01 1.30 47.14
C TRP A 141 41.64 1.59 48.59
N ALA A 142 40.46 1.15 49.05
CA ALA A 142 40.04 1.29 50.44
C ALA A 142 40.98 0.56 51.40
N LEU A 143 41.41 -0.67 51.08
CA LEU A 143 42.37 -1.43 51.89
C LEU A 143 43.73 -0.74 51.97
N ILE A 144 44.22 -0.16 50.87
CA ILE A 144 45.47 0.60 50.84
C ILE A 144 45.36 1.84 51.74
N LEU A 145 44.27 2.59 51.66
CA LEU A 145 44.04 3.75 52.52
C LEU A 145 44.00 3.37 54.00
N VAL A 146 43.29 2.29 54.36
CA VAL A 146 43.24 1.79 55.75
C VAL A 146 44.62 1.38 56.23
N ALA A 147 45.41 0.67 55.41
CA ALA A 147 46.77 0.27 55.77
C ALA A 147 47.71 1.47 55.98
N LEU A 148 47.59 2.53 55.16
CA LEU A 148 48.36 3.77 55.33
C LEU A 148 48.00 4.49 56.62
N ILE A 149 46.72 4.57 56.97
CA ILE A 149 46.25 5.20 58.22
C ILE A 149 46.82 4.43 59.43
N ILE A 150 46.69 3.10 59.45
CA ILE A 150 47.22 2.26 60.53
C ILE A 150 48.74 2.41 60.63
N GLY A 151 49.46 2.35 59.51
CA GLY A 151 50.91 2.53 59.47
C GLY A 151 51.36 3.89 60.00
N TYR A 152 50.61 4.96 59.68
CA TYR A 152 50.88 6.30 60.21
C TYR A 152 50.73 6.36 61.74
N PHE A 153 49.65 5.81 62.29
CA PHE A 153 49.43 5.80 63.75
C PHE A 153 50.48 4.98 64.49
N ILE A 154 50.86 3.80 63.99
CA ILE A 154 51.92 2.98 64.59
C ILE A 154 53.26 3.71 64.54
N GLY A 155 53.61 4.32 63.40
CA GLY A 155 54.85 5.07 63.24
C GLY A 155 54.94 6.34 64.10
N HIS A 156 53.80 6.98 64.39
CA HIS A 156 53.74 8.15 65.27
C HIS A 156 53.74 7.77 66.76
N ALA A 157 53.13 6.64 67.14
CA ALA A 157 53.09 6.19 68.53
C ALA A 157 54.41 5.55 69.01
N GLY A 158 55.24 5.07 68.08
CA GLY A 158 56.57 4.50 68.37
C GLY A 158 57.72 5.51 68.39
N LYS A 159 57.43 6.80 68.25
CA LYS A 159 58.40 7.92 68.34
C LYS A 159 58.21 8.67 69.65
#